data_AF-A0A9X3EXL2-F1
#
_entry.id   AF-A0A9X3EXL2-F1
#
_cell.length_a   1.000
_cell.length_b   1.000
_cell.length_c   1.000
_cell.angle_alpha   90.00
_cell.angle_beta   90.00
_cell.angle_gamma   90.00
#
_symmetry.space_group_name_H-M   'P 1'
#
loop_
_entity.id
_entity.type
_entity.pdbx_description
1 polymer ?
#
loop_
_entity_poly.entity_id
_entity_poly.type
_entity_poly.pdbx_seq_one_letter_code
_entity_poly.pdbx_strand_id
1 'polypeptide(L)'
;MSPLFSPAPEELEAEAENLAPKDETDRARIAATQAAGLRNLSQYLAADHMDVYVATSMREDSDFVSVNRFVLQLFEHPEVKPLKLRYFNPTQSWVEDRIAKGLVEALMLRRSKATIYMAQKGDTFGKDSEASVALGQGKPVIVYVPKLVVPELDLDSSALAMAPEDDLRRMLHGLDPDELSPAMDNEAILGAILTRRLTGASDNVIARTVARHWADFGLDAETERFKETRGIYLEWLRGVTTTPDSPPSIPDGLRKDIEGILVASAVRFERRASLFREKHPLALQVILSTGVLNGILVARSVESCAGLLRRLFENSLDLDLVRGEESYRLVERTTQSTIRVISKHRLLANAFASYYASRGQTT
;
A
#
# COMPACT_ATOMS: atom_id res chain seq x y z
N MET A 1 -26.94 30.47 -7.47
CA MET A 1 -25.76 29.60 -7.65
C MET A 1 -25.92 28.42 -6.70
N SER A 2 -25.66 27.20 -7.17
CA SER A 2 -25.80 26.00 -6.35
C SER A 2 -24.83 26.04 -5.16
N PRO A 3 -25.26 25.81 -3.91
CA PRO A 3 -24.38 25.75 -2.74
C PRO A 3 -23.45 24.52 -2.75
N LEU A 4 -23.50 23.69 -3.80
CA LEU A 4 -22.65 22.51 -3.99
C LEU A 4 -21.21 22.84 -4.45
N PHE A 5 -20.92 24.10 -4.84
CA PHE A 5 -19.60 24.49 -5.38
C PHE A 5 -19.18 25.91 -4.97
N SER A 6 -19.33 26.27 -3.70
CA SER A 6 -18.63 27.43 -3.15
C SER A 6 -17.43 26.93 -2.36
N PRO A 7 -16.25 26.72 -2.98
CA PRO A 7 -15.04 26.57 -2.18
C PRO A 7 -14.89 27.84 -1.34
N ALA A 8 -14.64 27.68 -0.04
CA ALA A 8 -14.40 28.82 0.84
C ALA A 8 -13.18 29.58 0.27
N PRO A 9 -13.33 30.84 -0.18
CA PRO A 9 -12.23 31.57 -0.83
C PRO A 9 -10.97 31.62 0.03
N GLU A 10 -11.15 31.72 1.35
CA GLU A 10 -10.09 31.70 2.35
C GLU A 10 -9.32 30.36 2.37
N GLU A 11 -9.99 29.23 2.16
CA GLU A 11 -9.34 27.91 2.07
C GLU A 11 -8.51 27.79 0.79
N LEU A 12 -9.04 28.29 -0.34
CA LEU A 12 -8.31 28.29 -1.61
C LEU A 12 -7.11 29.24 -1.60
N GLU A 13 -7.24 30.40 -0.97
CA GLU A 13 -6.14 31.36 -0.80
C GLU A 13 -5.05 30.77 0.09
N ALA A 14 -5.42 30.16 1.23
CA ALA A 14 -4.48 29.47 2.09
C ALA A 14 -3.78 28.29 1.38
N GLU A 15 -4.51 27.51 0.58
CA GLU A 15 -3.94 26.42 -0.22
C GLU A 15 -3.01 26.95 -1.31
N ALA A 16 -3.40 28.03 -2.01
CA ALA A 16 -2.56 28.66 -3.02
C ALA A 16 -1.27 29.25 -2.42
N GLU A 17 -1.35 29.90 -1.26
CA GLU A 17 -0.17 30.40 -0.54
C GLU A 17 0.75 29.25 -0.09
N ASN A 18 0.18 28.12 0.32
CA ASN A 18 0.95 26.94 0.69
C ASN A 18 1.66 26.29 -0.51
N LEU A 19 1.02 26.27 -1.68
CA LEU A 19 1.54 25.68 -2.92
C LEU A 19 2.47 26.62 -3.70
N ALA A 20 2.34 27.92 -3.52
CA ALA A 20 3.12 28.91 -4.24
C ALA A 20 4.62 28.78 -3.88
N PRO A 21 5.52 28.89 -4.87
CA PRO A 21 6.95 28.93 -4.58
C PRO A 21 7.28 30.07 -3.62
N LYS A 22 7.92 29.74 -2.50
CA LYS A 22 8.13 30.69 -1.40
C LYS A 22 9.18 31.75 -1.72
N ASP A 23 10.16 31.38 -2.54
CA ASP A 23 11.25 32.24 -2.97
C ASP A 23 11.86 31.74 -4.30
N GLU A 24 12.87 32.45 -4.79
CA GLU A 24 13.57 32.10 -6.03
C GLU A 24 14.35 30.78 -5.91
N THR A 25 14.83 30.44 -4.71
CA THR A 25 15.51 29.16 -4.45
C THR A 25 14.56 27.99 -4.63
N ASP A 26 13.32 28.14 -4.16
CA ASP A 26 12.26 27.15 -4.29
C ASP A 26 11.85 26.98 -5.75
N ARG A 27 11.71 28.09 -6.50
CA ARG A 27 11.47 28.05 -7.95
C ARG A 27 12.58 27.31 -8.71
N ALA A 28 13.84 27.61 -8.40
CA ALA A 28 14.99 26.93 -8.99
C ALA A 28 14.98 25.42 -8.68
N ARG A 29 14.61 25.04 -7.44
CA ARG A 29 14.47 23.65 -7.01
C ARG A 29 13.36 22.92 -7.76
N ILE A 30 12.20 23.55 -7.94
CA ILE A 30 11.07 23.01 -8.73
C ILE A 30 11.53 22.77 -10.17
N ALA A 31 12.14 23.77 -10.81
CA ALA A 31 12.63 23.66 -12.19
C ALA A 31 13.68 22.55 -12.35
N ALA A 32 14.63 22.42 -11.41
CA ALA A 32 15.62 21.35 -11.41
C ALA A 32 14.98 19.96 -11.27
N THR A 33 13.95 19.84 -10.42
CA THR A 33 13.19 18.61 -10.20
C THR A 33 12.40 18.22 -11.45
N GLN A 34 11.72 19.18 -12.09
CA GLN A 34 11.02 18.96 -13.37
C GLN A 34 11.98 18.54 -14.47
N ALA A 35 13.15 19.17 -14.57
CA ALA A 35 14.18 18.79 -15.54
C ALA A 35 14.69 17.35 -15.30
N ALA A 36 14.87 16.94 -14.05
CA ALA A 36 15.20 15.56 -13.71
C ALA A 36 14.07 14.59 -14.10
N GLY A 37 12.82 14.93 -13.76
CA GLY A 37 11.65 14.15 -14.13
C GLY A 37 11.47 14.00 -15.65
N LEU A 38 11.79 15.03 -16.44
CA LEU A 38 11.74 14.98 -17.90
C LEU A 38 12.84 14.08 -18.49
N ARG A 39 14.05 14.12 -17.92
CA ARG A 39 15.14 13.21 -18.31
C ARG A 39 14.77 11.75 -18.03
N ASN A 40 14.25 11.47 -16.84
CA ASN A 40 13.77 10.14 -16.48
C ASN A 40 12.64 9.68 -17.41
N LEU A 41 11.67 10.56 -17.69
CA LEU A 41 10.58 10.29 -18.63
C LEU A 41 11.12 9.89 -20.02
N SER A 42 12.12 10.62 -20.52
CA SER A 42 12.73 10.32 -21.81
C SER A 42 13.36 8.91 -21.83
N GLN A 43 14.01 8.51 -20.73
CA GLN A 43 14.56 7.15 -20.58
C GLN A 43 13.45 6.09 -20.54
N TYR A 44 12.37 6.34 -19.79
CA TYR A 44 11.22 5.43 -19.74
C TYR A 44 10.55 5.25 -21.11
N LEU A 45 10.38 6.35 -21.86
CA LEU A 45 9.77 6.30 -23.20
C LEU A 45 10.65 5.56 -24.21
N ALA A 46 11.96 5.71 -24.11
CA ALA A 46 12.94 5.02 -24.94
C ALA A 46 13.07 3.52 -24.62
N ALA A 47 12.68 3.08 -23.42
CA ALA A 47 12.71 1.68 -23.03
C ALA A 47 11.69 0.85 -23.84
N ASP A 48 12.16 -0.23 -24.46
CA ASP A 48 11.36 -1.17 -25.26
C ASP A 48 10.43 -2.03 -24.38
N HIS A 49 10.88 -2.35 -23.17
CA HIS A 49 10.12 -3.09 -22.17
C HIS A 49 10.37 -2.54 -20.76
N MET A 50 9.46 -2.87 -19.85
CA MET A 50 9.57 -2.59 -18.42
C MET A 50 9.38 -3.91 -17.66
N ASP A 51 10.07 -4.10 -16.54
CA ASP A 51 9.87 -5.30 -15.74
C ASP A 51 8.77 -5.05 -14.69
N VAL A 52 8.86 -3.94 -13.96
CA VAL A 52 7.94 -3.62 -12.87
C VAL A 52 7.30 -2.23 -13.03
N TYR A 53 5.98 -2.14 -12.89
CA TYR A 53 5.26 -0.88 -12.75
C TYR A 53 4.92 -0.64 -11.28
N VAL A 54 5.21 0.54 -10.72
CA VAL A 54 4.84 0.88 -9.33
C VAL A 54 3.64 1.83 -9.34
N ALA A 55 2.45 1.28 -9.09
CA ALA A 55 1.19 2.00 -8.95
C ALA A 55 1.12 2.67 -7.56
N THR A 56 0.92 3.98 -7.52
CA THR A 56 0.97 4.78 -6.29
C THR A 56 0.04 5.98 -6.28
N SER A 57 -0.30 6.47 -5.08
CA SER A 57 -0.81 7.83 -4.88
C SER A 57 0.32 8.85 -4.97
N MET A 58 -0.03 10.08 -5.34
CA MET A 58 0.85 11.25 -5.46
C MET A 58 0.10 12.49 -4.99
N ARG A 59 -0.61 12.39 -3.85
CA ARG A 59 -1.50 13.46 -3.36
C ARG A 59 -0.88 14.21 -2.19
N GLU A 60 -0.36 13.48 -1.22
CA GLU A 60 0.21 14.05 0.01
C GLU A 60 1.74 13.87 0.04
N ASP A 61 2.45 14.70 0.79
CA ASP A 61 3.91 14.59 0.96
C ASP A 61 4.34 13.21 1.47
N SER A 62 3.58 12.66 2.43
CA SER A 62 3.77 11.30 2.94
C SER A 62 3.68 10.22 1.86
N ASP A 63 2.84 10.39 0.82
CA ASP A 63 2.77 9.45 -0.29
C ASP A 63 4.11 9.38 -1.03
N PHE A 64 4.69 10.53 -1.37
CA PHE A 64 5.96 10.61 -2.09
C PHE A 64 7.11 10.03 -1.27
N VAL A 65 7.15 10.32 0.04
CA VAL A 65 8.20 9.80 0.93
C VAL A 65 8.07 8.30 1.11
N SER A 66 6.86 7.78 1.36
CA SER A 66 6.59 6.35 1.52
C SER A 66 7.03 5.57 0.28
N VAL A 67 6.63 6.04 -0.90
CA VAL A 67 6.92 5.36 -2.17
C VAL A 67 8.40 5.41 -2.50
N ASN A 68 9.04 6.57 -2.36
CA ASN A 68 10.45 6.70 -2.66
C ASN A 68 11.29 5.82 -1.72
N ARG A 69 10.97 5.82 -0.42
CA ARG A 69 11.63 4.94 0.56
C ARG A 69 11.46 3.47 0.19
N PHE A 70 10.23 3.05 -0.10
CA PHE A 70 9.92 1.68 -0.50
C PHE A 70 10.68 1.27 -1.77
N VAL A 71 10.63 2.08 -2.83
CA VAL A 71 11.28 1.79 -4.12
C VAL A 71 12.80 1.68 -3.95
N LEU A 72 13.43 2.63 -3.26
CA LEU A 72 14.87 2.59 -3.02
C LEU A 72 15.29 1.34 -2.24
N GLN A 73 14.56 1.00 -1.18
CA GLN A 73 14.84 -0.18 -0.38
C GLN A 73 14.61 -1.48 -1.16
N LEU A 74 13.54 -1.55 -1.96
CA LEU A 74 13.17 -2.75 -2.71
C LEU A 74 14.15 -3.06 -3.83
N PHE A 75 14.50 -2.09 -4.66
CA PHE A 75 15.34 -2.36 -5.84
C PHE A 75 16.84 -2.45 -5.49
N GLU A 76 17.26 -1.93 -4.33
CA GLU A 76 18.59 -2.17 -3.78
C GLU A 76 18.67 -3.44 -2.92
N HIS A 77 17.53 -4.11 -2.66
CA HIS A 77 17.48 -5.31 -1.84
C HIS A 77 18.36 -6.45 -2.41
N PRO A 78 19.10 -7.23 -1.59
CA PRO A 78 19.98 -8.30 -2.06
C PRO A 78 19.30 -9.35 -2.96
N GLU A 79 18.00 -9.60 -2.75
CA GLU A 79 17.20 -10.53 -3.56
C GLU A 79 16.76 -9.96 -4.92
N VAL A 80 16.70 -8.63 -5.08
CA VAL A 80 16.16 -7.97 -6.28
C VAL A 80 17.26 -7.32 -7.12
N LYS A 81 18.23 -6.68 -6.47
CA LYS A 81 19.34 -5.97 -7.14
C LYS A 81 20.08 -6.82 -8.18
N PRO A 82 20.37 -8.12 -7.94
CA PRO A 82 21.03 -8.97 -8.94
C PRO A 82 20.21 -9.18 -10.23
N LEU A 83 18.89 -9.07 -10.15
CA LEU A 83 17.98 -9.25 -11.29
C LEU A 83 18.02 -8.06 -12.26
N LYS A 84 18.53 -6.90 -11.81
CA LYS A 84 18.63 -5.66 -12.61
C LYS A 84 17.30 -5.26 -13.26
N LEU A 85 16.20 -5.41 -12.52
CA LEU A 85 14.85 -5.12 -13.00
C LEU A 85 14.73 -3.65 -13.40
N ARG A 86 14.17 -3.40 -14.58
CA ARG A 86 13.75 -2.05 -14.99
C ARG A 86 12.39 -1.76 -14.38
N TYR A 87 12.28 -0.65 -13.65
CA TYR A 87 11.01 -0.28 -13.04
C TYR A 87 10.60 1.14 -13.41
N PHE A 88 9.28 1.35 -13.45
CA PHE A 88 8.69 2.67 -13.61
C PHE A 88 8.11 3.14 -12.28
N ASN A 89 8.62 4.25 -11.78
CA ASN A 89 8.06 4.99 -10.66
C ASN A 89 7.44 6.30 -11.18
N PRO A 90 6.10 6.48 -11.17
CA PRO A 90 5.45 7.65 -11.74
C PRO A 90 5.84 8.95 -11.02
N THR A 91 6.24 8.91 -9.74
CA THR A 91 6.71 10.10 -8.99
C THR A 91 8.01 10.67 -9.54
N GLN A 92 8.77 9.88 -10.31
CA GLN A 92 10.07 10.26 -10.88
C GLN A 92 9.98 10.70 -12.34
N SER A 93 8.76 10.87 -12.88
CA SER A 93 8.55 11.35 -14.26
C SER A 93 7.68 12.59 -14.27
N TRP A 94 8.04 13.56 -15.11
CA TRP A 94 7.34 14.83 -15.21
C TRP A 94 6.96 15.13 -16.67
N VAL A 95 5.69 15.50 -16.86
CA VAL A 95 5.13 16.07 -18.09
C VAL A 95 4.03 17.03 -17.67
N GLU A 96 3.94 18.17 -18.34
CA GLU A 96 3.04 19.26 -17.96
C GLU A 96 1.57 18.90 -18.16
N ASP A 97 1.25 18.21 -19.26
CA ASP A 97 -0.12 17.82 -19.57
C ASP A 97 -0.54 16.54 -18.82
N ARG A 98 -1.64 16.66 -18.06
CA ARG A 98 -2.23 15.53 -17.31
C ARG A 98 -2.66 14.38 -18.21
N ILE A 99 -3.11 14.67 -19.44
CA ILE A 99 -3.55 13.61 -20.38
C ILE A 99 -2.31 12.85 -20.87
N ALA A 100 -1.26 13.56 -21.26
CA ALA A 100 0.03 12.97 -21.59
C ALA A 100 0.59 12.12 -20.45
N LYS A 101 0.46 12.56 -19.19
CA LYS A 101 0.86 11.76 -18.02
C LYS A 101 0.10 10.43 -17.95
N GLY A 102 -1.22 10.47 -18.10
CA GLY A 102 -2.04 9.25 -18.15
C GLY A 102 -1.67 8.30 -19.30
N LEU A 103 -1.32 8.84 -20.47
CA LEU A 103 -0.85 8.03 -21.60
C LEU A 103 0.52 7.39 -21.33
N VAL A 104 1.43 8.11 -20.68
CA VAL A 104 2.72 7.56 -20.24
C VAL A 104 2.50 6.40 -19.28
N GLU A 105 1.68 6.59 -18.24
CA GLU A 105 1.38 5.57 -17.23
C GLU A 105 0.73 4.33 -17.88
N ALA A 106 -0.25 4.52 -18.77
CA ALA A 106 -0.87 3.44 -19.53
C ALA A 106 0.12 2.67 -20.41
N LEU A 107 1.05 3.37 -21.07
CA LEU A 107 2.10 2.74 -21.87
C LEU A 107 3.07 1.94 -21.00
N MET A 108 3.50 2.50 -19.86
CA MET A 108 4.41 1.82 -18.93
C MET A 108 3.75 0.59 -18.31
N LEU A 109 2.49 0.69 -17.91
CA LEU A 109 1.69 -0.44 -17.42
C LEU A 109 1.54 -1.53 -18.50
N ARG A 110 1.34 -1.13 -19.77
CA ARG A 110 1.29 -2.09 -20.89
C ARG A 110 2.65 -2.77 -21.12
N ARG A 111 3.76 -2.06 -20.95
CA ARG A 111 5.12 -2.60 -21.13
C ARG A 111 5.62 -3.44 -19.96
N SER A 112 5.09 -3.23 -18.75
CA SER A 112 5.53 -3.96 -17.56
C SER A 112 5.17 -5.44 -17.59
N LYS A 113 5.97 -6.28 -16.93
CA LYS A 113 5.67 -7.71 -16.73
C LYS A 113 4.93 -7.95 -15.42
N ALA A 114 5.19 -7.13 -14.40
CA ALA A 114 4.52 -7.17 -13.11
C ALA A 114 4.15 -5.76 -12.65
N THR A 115 3.17 -5.68 -11.75
CA THR A 115 2.76 -4.42 -11.12
C THR A 115 2.87 -4.54 -9.61
N ILE A 116 3.48 -3.54 -8.97
CA ILE A 116 3.39 -3.33 -7.53
C ILE A 116 2.32 -2.27 -7.29
N TYR A 117 1.34 -2.59 -6.47
CA TYR A 117 0.30 -1.66 -6.04
C TYR A 117 0.58 -1.22 -4.60
N MET A 118 0.78 0.08 -4.40
CA MET A 118 0.98 0.66 -3.08
C MET A 118 -0.37 0.94 -2.42
N ALA A 119 -0.80 0.02 -1.55
CA ALA A 119 -2.02 0.13 -0.76
C ALA A 119 -1.84 1.07 0.44
N GLN A 120 -1.70 2.35 0.14
CA GLN A 120 -1.62 3.46 1.10
C GLN A 120 -2.99 3.71 1.76
N LYS A 121 -3.04 4.68 2.68
CA LYS A 121 -4.22 5.01 3.51
C LYS A 121 -5.52 5.20 2.69
N GLY A 122 -5.41 5.83 1.52
CA GLY A 122 -6.51 6.00 0.57
C GLY A 122 -6.20 5.34 -0.78
N ASP A 123 -7.21 4.70 -1.35
CA ASP A 123 -7.14 4.27 -2.75
C ASP A 123 -7.68 5.34 -3.67
N THR A 124 -7.08 5.38 -4.85
CA THR A 124 -7.53 6.23 -5.92
C THR A 124 -8.09 5.33 -7.00
N PHE A 125 -9.13 5.81 -7.68
CA PHE A 125 -9.67 5.12 -8.85
C PHE A 125 -8.57 4.80 -9.88
N GLY A 126 -7.54 5.65 -9.99
CA GLY A 126 -6.36 5.40 -10.82
C GLY A 126 -5.65 4.10 -10.46
N LYS A 127 -5.23 3.95 -9.19
CA LYS A 127 -4.52 2.74 -8.74
C LYS A 127 -5.34 1.46 -8.93
N ASP A 128 -6.64 1.50 -8.60
CA ASP A 128 -7.52 0.33 -8.71
C ASP A 128 -7.73 -0.06 -10.19
N SER A 129 -7.84 0.94 -11.07
CA SER A 129 -7.89 0.74 -12.51
C SER A 129 -6.59 0.10 -13.03
N GLU A 130 -5.43 0.58 -12.59
CA GLU A 130 -4.12 0.02 -12.99
C GLU A 130 -3.96 -1.44 -12.55
N ALA A 131 -4.34 -1.77 -11.31
CA ALA A 131 -4.32 -3.14 -10.82
C ALA A 131 -5.27 -4.04 -11.62
N SER A 132 -6.49 -3.58 -11.89
CA SER A 132 -7.48 -4.33 -12.68
C SER A 132 -6.99 -4.57 -14.12
N VAL A 133 -6.43 -3.54 -14.77
CA VAL A 133 -5.86 -3.65 -16.13
C VAL A 133 -4.69 -4.62 -16.14
N ALA A 134 -3.78 -4.56 -15.16
CA ALA A 134 -2.67 -5.50 -15.06
C ALA A 134 -3.17 -6.95 -14.90
N LEU A 135 -4.08 -7.19 -13.96
CA LEU A 135 -4.63 -8.54 -13.74
C LEU A 135 -5.37 -9.07 -14.98
N GLY A 136 -6.16 -8.23 -15.65
CA GLY A 136 -6.91 -8.57 -16.86
C GLY A 136 -6.00 -8.89 -18.06
N GLN A 137 -4.80 -8.31 -18.11
CA GLN A 137 -3.73 -8.68 -19.06
C GLN A 137 -2.99 -9.97 -18.66
N GLY A 138 -3.34 -10.60 -17.54
CA GLY A 138 -2.66 -11.79 -17.03
C GLY A 138 -1.34 -11.50 -16.32
N LYS A 139 -1.05 -10.22 -16.04
CA LYS A 139 0.16 -9.83 -15.31
C LYS A 139 -0.05 -10.03 -13.81
N PRO A 140 0.94 -10.51 -13.08
CA PRO A 140 0.87 -10.57 -11.63
C PRO A 140 0.85 -9.17 -11.03
N VAL A 141 0.05 -9.01 -9.97
CA VAL A 141 0.01 -7.81 -9.15
C VAL A 141 0.44 -8.17 -7.73
N ILE A 142 1.44 -7.46 -7.22
CA ILE A 142 1.86 -7.51 -5.82
C ILE A 142 1.33 -6.26 -5.13
N VAL A 143 0.35 -6.42 -4.26
CA VAL A 143 -0.16 -5.35 -3.40
C VAL A 143 0.73 -5.24 -2.16
N TYR A 144 1.47 -4.15 -2.04
CA TYR A 144 2.20 -3.80 -0.84
C TYR A 144 1.29 -3.03 0.10
N VAL A 145 1.05 -3.58 1.29
CA VAL A 145 0.23 -2.93 2.31
C VAL A 145 1.11 -2.72 3.55
N PRO A 146 1.19 -1.50 4.11
CA PRO A 146 1.96 -1.22 5.33
C PRO A 146 1.44 -1.98 6.55
N LYS A 147 2.30 -2.14 7.56
CA LYS A 147 1.97 -2.75 8.86
C LYS A 147 2.66 -2.00 9.99
N LEU A 148 2.09 -2.04 11.19
CA LEU A 148 2.72 -1.48 12.37
C LEU A 148 3.76 -2.45 12.90
N VAL A 149 5.00 -1.97 13.02
CA VAL A 149 6.10 -2.71 13.64
C VAL A 149 6.77 -1.86 14.71
N VAL A 150 6.77 -2.37 15.94
CA VAL A 150 7.45 -1.79 17.11
C VAL A 150 8.34 -2.87 17.74
N PRO A 151 9.61 -2.99 17.29
CA PRO A 151 10.54 -4.02 17.75
C PRO A 151 10.74 -4.00 19.26
N GLU A 152 10.76 -2.82 19.87
CA GLU A 152 10.92 -2.66 21.32
C GLU A 152 9.79 -3.30 22.15
N LEU A 153 8.65 -3.59 21.51
CA LEU A 153 7.48 -4.21 22.13
C LEU A 153 7.17 -5.60 21.54
N ASP A 154 8.09 -6.14 20.72
CA ASP A 154 7.87 -7.36 19.92
C ASP A 154 6.49 -7.33 19.23
N LEU A 155 6.19 -6.19 18.61
CA LEU A 155 4.89 -5.90 18.02
C LEU A 155 5.00 -5.87 16.51
N ASP A 156 4.26 -6.75 15.86
CA ASP A 156 4.05 -6.79 14.41
C ASP A 156 2.55 -7.00 14.15
N SER A 157 1.86 -5.98 13.65
CA SER A 157 0.41 -6.04 13.44
C SER A 157 0.00 -7.10 12.42
N SER A 158 0.86 -7.39 11.44
CA SER A 158 0.57 -8.40 10.43
C SER A 158 0.72 -9.81 10.98
N ALA A 159 1.67 -10.04 11.90
CA ALA A 159 1.80 -11.31 12.58
C ALA A 159 0.60 -11.56 13.52
N LEU A 160 0.18 -10.53 14.26
CA LEU A 160 -1.02 -10.61 15.10
C LEU A 160 -2.28 -10.87 14.27
N ALA A 161 -2.49 -10.14 13.17
CA ALA A 161 -3.67 -10.34 12.31
C ALA A 161 -3.73 -11.72 11.65
N MET A 162 -2.60 -12.44 11.59
CA MET A 162 -2.52 -13.81 11.08
C MET A 162 -2.66 -14.88 12.17
N ALA A 163 -2.64 -14.48 13.45
CA ALA A 163 -2.76 -15.42 14.54
C ALA A 163 -4.17 -16.02 14.60
N PRO A 164 -4.31 -17.30 15.01
CA PRO A 164 -5.61 -17.90 15.32
C PRO A 164 -6.39 -17.05 16.34
N GLU A 165 -7.71 -17.03 16.24
CA GLU A 165 -8.58 -16.28 17.16
C GLU A 165 -8.33 -16.65 18.63
N ASP A 166 -8.20 -17.95 18.92
CA ASP A 166 -7.91 -18.44 20.27
C ASP A 166 -6.59 -17.89 20.83
N ASP A 167 -5.60 -17.67 19.97
CA ASP A 167 -4.31 -17.09 20.36
C ASP A 167 -4.47 -15.61 20.68
N LEU A 168 -5.21 -14.87 19.84
CA LEU A 168 -5.53 -13.46 20.06
C LEU A 168 -6.32 -13.25 21.37
N ARG A 169 -7.33 -14.09 21.62
CA ARG A 169 -8.12 -14.03 22.86
C ARG A 169 -7.25 -14.32 24.08
N ARG A 170 -6.36 -15.32 24.02
CA ARG A 170 -5.40 -15.61 25.10
C ARG A 170 -4.42 -14.46 25.32
N MET A 171 -3.91 -13.84 24.25
CA MET A 171 -3.05 -12.66 24.34
C MET A 171 -3.75 -11.48 25.00
N LEU A 172 -4.98 -11.16 24.58
CA LEU A 172 -5.75 -10.06 25.17
C LEU A 172 -6.06 -10.32 26.64
N HIS A 173 -6.53 -11.53 26.99
CA HIS A 173 -6.78 -11.90 28.37
C HIS A 173 -5.52 -11.81 29.25
N GLY A 174 -4.33 -12.09 28.70
CA GLY A 174 -3.06 -11.92 29.41
C GLY A 174 -2.67 -10.46 29.64
N LEU A 175 -3.16 -9.53 28.82
CA LEU A 175 -2.90 -8.09 28.92
C LEU A 175 -3.94 -7.38 29.78
N ASP A 176 -5.22 -7.70 29.58
CA ASP A 176 -6.35 -7.18 30.34
C ASP A 176 -7.51 -8.21 30.32
N PRO A 177 -7.70 -8.97 31.41
CA PRO A 177 -8.78 -9.95 31.51
C PRO A 177 -10.19 -9.34 31.40
N ASP A 178 -10.37 -8.09 31.84
CA ASP A 178 -11.68 -7.43 31.95
C ASP A 178 -12.15 -6.84 30.61
N GLU A 179 -11.23 -6.67 29.65
CA GLU A 179 -11.54 -6.13 28.33
C GLU A 179 -12.09 -7.19 27.36
N LEU A 180 -11.82 -8.48 27.60
CA LEU A 180 -12.22 -9.54 26.68
C LEU A 180 -13.73 -9.82 26.77
N SER A 181 -14.45 -9.55 25.69
CA SER A 181 -15.86 -9.91 25.52
C SER A 181 -16.08 -11.02 24.48
N PRO A 182 -17.03 -11.94 24.70
CA PRO A 182 -17.43 -12.93 23.70
C PRO A 182 -17.94 -12.32 22.39
N ALA A 183 -18.43 -11.07 22.42
CA ALA A 183 -18.98 -10.38 21.25
C ALA A 183 -17.92 -9.68 20.39
N MET A 184 -16.66 -9.63 20.83
CA MET A 184 -15.59 -9.00 20.04
C MET A 184 -15.23 -9.86 18.84
N ASP A 185 -15.13 -9.21 17.68
CA ASP A 185 -14.53 -9.79 16.48
C ASP A 185 -12.99 -9.68 16.53
N ASN A 186 -12.32 -10.31 15.56
CA ASN A 186 -10.86 -10.34 15.50
C ASN A 186 -10.24 -8.95 15.33
N GLU A 187 -10.93 -8.01 14.65
CA GLU A 187 -10.42 -6.66 14.46
C GLU A 187 -10.46 -5.86 15.77
N ALA A 188 -11.54 -6.00 16.54
CA ALA A 188 -11.68 -5.39 17.86
C ALA A 188 -10.64 -5.95 18.83
N ILE A 189 -10.40 -7.27 18.83
CA ILE A 189 -9.38 -7.92 19.67
C ILE A 189 -7.99 -7.41 19.27
N LEU A 190 -7.67 -7.35 17.97
CA LEU A 190 -6.42 -6.80 17.48
C LEU A 190 -6.24 -5.34 17.94
N GLY A 191 -7.25 -4.50 17.77
CA GLY A 191 -7.21 -3.10 18.18
C GLY A 191 -6.95 -2.94 19.68
N ALA A 192 -7.58 -3.76 20.52
CA ALA A 192 -7.36 -3.78 21.97
C ALA A 192 -5.91 -4.18 22.32
N ILE A 193 -5.39 -5.27 21.73
CA ILE A 193 -4.00 -5.72 21.95
C ILE A 193 -3.00 -4.61 21.57
N LEU A 194 -3.18 -4.00 20.39
CA LEU A 194 -2.30 -2.92 19.93
C LEU A 194 -2.36 -1.72 20.89
N THR A 195 -3.57 -1.33 21.32
CA THR A 195 -3.77 -0.23 22.26
C THR A 195 -3.03 -0.49 23.57
N ARG A 196 -3.23 -1.67 24.18
CA ARG A 196 -2.58 -2.02 25.46
C ARG A 196 -1.06 -2.04 25.37
N ARG A 197 -0.51 -2.59 24.30
CA ARG A 197 0.95 -2.60 24.10
C ARG A 197 1.52 -1.19 23.92
N LEU A 198 0.86 -0.32 23.15
CA LEU A 198 1.33 1.04 22.92
C LEU A 198 1.19 1.93 24.17
N THR A 199 0.07 1.83 24.89
CA THR A 199 -0.11 2.58 26.14
C THR A 199 0.93 2.21 27.20
N GLY A 200 1.40 0.95 27.22
CA GLY A 200 2.49 0.50 28.09
C GLY A 200 3.90 0.97 27.66
N ALA A 201 4.05 1.59 26.48
CA ALA A 201 5.35 1.98 25.95
C ALA A 201 5.86 3.30 26.59
N SER A 202 7.15 3.60 26.39
CA SER A 202 7.68 4.93 26.71
C SER A 202 7.43 5.91 25.57
N ASP A 203 7.41 7.22 25.86
CA ASP A 203 7.25 8.26 24.83
C ASP A 203 8.31 8.16 23.74
N ASN A 204 9.54 7.79 24.10
CA ASN A 204 10.63 7.59 23.14
C ASN A 204 10.34 6.45 22.16
N VAL A 205 9.74 5.35 22.64
CA VAL A 205 9.32 4.23 21.77
C VAL A 205 8.21 4.66 20.82
N ILE A 206 7.23 5.42 21.32
CA ILE A 206 6.14 5.94 20.48
C ILE A 206 6.67 6.94 19.45
N ALA A 207 7.54 7.87 19.84
CA ALA A 207 8.12 8.86 18.94
C ALA A 207 8.96 8.20 17.83
N ARG A 208 9.78 7.19 18.16
CA ARG A 208 10.49 6.39 17.14
C ARG A 208 9.56 5.58 16.25
N THR A 209 8.45 5.09 16.80
CA THR A 209 7.41 4.40 16.03
C THR A 209 6.79 5.35 15.00
N VAL A 210 6.46 6.57 15.41
CA VAL A 210 5.99 7.62 14.49
C VAL A 210 7.06 7.95 13.45
N ALA A 211 8.33 8.14 13.84
CA ALA A 211 9.43 8.39 12.89
C ALA A 211 9.54 7.32 11.80
N ARG A 212 9.32 6.05 12.17
CA ARG A 212 9.35 4.92 11.24
C ARG A 212 8.15 4.93 10.29
N HIS A 213 6.94 5.12 10.82
CA HIS A 213 5.69 4.84 10.12
C HIS A 213 4.95 6.07 9.57
N TRP A 214 5.40 7.29 9.87
CA TRP A 214 4.63 8.51 9.56
C TRP A 214 4.21 8.61 8.09
N ALA A 215 5.12 8.28 7.17
CA ALA A 215 4.89 8.37 5.74
C ALA A 215 3.93 7.26 5.26
N ASP A 216 4.17 6.02 5.69
CA ASP A 216 3.33 4.88 5.31
C ASP A 216 1.90 5.00 5.85
N PHE A 217 1.76 5.64 7.02
CA PHE A 217 0.47 5.83 7.70
C PHE A 217 -0.20 7.16 7.34
N GLY A 218 0.49 8.05 6.60
CA GLY A 218 0.00 9.38 6.25
C GLY A 218 -0.39 10.20 7.47
N LEU A 219 0.48 10.22 8.49
CA LEU A 219 0.20 10.84 9.79
C LEU A 219 0.13 12.37 9.72
N ASP A 220 0.80 12.98 8.76
CA ASP A 220 0.69 14.39 8.41
C ASP A 220 -0.72 14.79 7.94
N ALA A 221 -1.46 13.85 7.32
CA ALA A 221 -2.83 14.03 6.90
C ALA A 221 -3.88 13.58 7.96
N GLU A 222 -3.48 13.12 9.15
CA GLU A 222 -4.39 12.71 10.24
C GLU A 222 -4.66 13.85 11.26
N THR A 223 -4.79 15.10 10.78
CA THR A 223 -4.85 16.26 11.67
C THR A 223 -6.20 16.50 12.34
N GLU A 224 -7.29 15.93 11.82
CA GLU A 224 -8.66 16.22 12.32
C GLU A 224 -8.88 15.80 13.78
N ARG A 225 -8.11 14.81 14.25
CA ARG A 225 -8.17 14.32 15.64
C ARG A 225 -7.55 15.32 16.62
N PHE A 226 -6.67 16.19 16.15
CA PHE A 226 -5.92 17.14 16.98
C PHE A 226 -6.54 18.53 17.00
N LYS A 227 -7.87 18.65 17.10
CA LYS A 227 -8.63 19.92 16.95
C LYS A 227 -7.87 21.18 17.43
N GLU A 228 -7.72 21.34 18.73
CA GLU A 228 -7.09 22.51 19.37
C GLU A 228 -5.55 22.41 19.41
N THR A 229 -5.01 21.21 19.23
CA THR A 229 -3.58 20.91 19.35
C THR A 229 -2.89 20.67 18.00
N ARG A 230 -3.56 20.97 16.88
CA ARG A 230 -3.12 20.66 15.51
C ARG A 230 -1.76 21.26 15.19
N GLY A 231 -1.55 22.53 15.55
CA GLY A 231 -0.28 23.23 15.34
C GLY A 231 0.87 22.55 16.08
N ILE A 232 0.64 22.22 17.36
CA ILE A 232 1.62 21.54 18.22
C ILE A 232 1.95 20.14 17.67
N TYR A 233 0.93 19.40 17.23
CA TYR A 233 1.11 18.08 16.62
C TYR A 233 1.94 18.15 15.34
N LEU A 234 1.63 19.08 14.43
CA LEU A 234 2.35 19.23 13.17
C LEU A 234 3.79 19.70 13.38
N GLU A 235 4.04 20.59 14.33
CA GLU A 235 5.38 21.03 14.71
C GLU A 235 6.19 19.86 15.31
N TRP A 236 5.60 19.10 16.23
CA TRP A 236 6.22 17.91 16.80
C TRP A 236 6.50 16.86 15.72
N LEU A 237 5.54 16.55 14.85
CA LEU A 237 5.70 15.59 13.76
C LEU A 237 6.84 16.02 12.83
N ARG A 238 6.94 17.31 12.49
CA ARG A 238 8.06 17.85 11.70
C ARG A 238 9.41 17.65 12.41
N GLY A 239 9.45 17.83 13.73
CA GLY A 239 10.64 17.49 14.53
C GLY A 239 11.00 16.01 14.44
N VAL A 240 10.01 15.12 14.58
CA VAL A 240 10.18 13.66 14.46
C VAL A 240 10.71 13.26 13.07
N THR A 241 10.22 13.88 11.99
CA THR A 241 10.68 13.56 10.63
C THR A 241 12.05 14.12 10.31
N THR A 242 12.48 15.19 10.98
CA THR A 242 13.79 15.83 10.78
C THR A 242 14.90 15.10 11.53
N THR A 243 14.63 14.60 12.74
CA THR A 243 15.60 13.88 13.58
C THR A 243 15.08 12.49 13.96
N PRO A 244 14.94 11.56 13.01
CA PRO A 244 14.30 10.26 13.25
C PRO A 244 15.07 9.36 14.24
N ASP A 245 16.40 9.52 14.33
CA ASP A 245 17.25 8.74 15.25
C ASP A 245 17.16 9.22 16.70
N SER A 246 16.73 10.47 16.91
CA SER A 246 16.55 11.09 18.23
C SER A 246 15.33 12.00 18.19
N PRO A 247 14.12 11.43 18.12
CA PRO A 247 12.90 12.21 17.96
C PRO A 247 12.60 13.03 19.23
N PRO A 248 11.97 14.21 19.10
CA PRO A 248 11.58 15.03 20.25
C PRO A 248 10.55 14.31 21.13
N SER A 249 10.55 14.65 22.42
CA SER A 249 9.55 14.15 23.37
C SER A 249 8.13 14.51 22.93
N ILE A 250 7.18 13.63 23.22
CA ILE A 250 5.77 13.83 22.87
C ILE A 250 5.21 14.97 23.75
N PRO A 251 4.61 16.01 23.16
CA PRO A 251 3.94 17.06 23.93
C PRO A 251 2.79 16.52 24.78
N ASP A 252 2.59 17.13 25.94
CA ASP A 252 1.50 16.78 26.86
C ASP A 252 0.14 16.81 26.15
N GLY A 253 -0.69 15.79 26.42
CA GLY A 253 -2.02 15.67 25.84
C GLY A 253 -2.08 15.06 24.43
N LEU A 254 -0.97 14.99 23.68
CA LEU A 254 -0.98 14.40 22.32
C LEU A 254 -0.89 12.88 22.30
N ARG A 255 -0.33 12.28 23.36
CA ARG A 255 0.05 10.87 23.39
C ARG A 255 -1.09 9.92 23.04
N LYS A 256 -2.25 10.10 23.68
CA LYS A 256 -3.42 9.23 23.48
C LYS A 256 -3.94 9.27 22.04
N ASP A 257 -3.94 10.45 21.42
CA ASP A 257 -4.40 10.63 20.05
C ASP A 257 -3.43 10.02 19.04
N ILE A 258 -2.12 10.16 19.29
CA ILE A 258 -1.06 9.51 18.49
C ILE A 258 -1.20 7.98 18.55
N GLU A 259 -1.31 7.42 19.76
CA GLU A 259 -1.55 5.98 19.95
C GLU A 259 -2.80 5.53 19.20
N GLY A 260 -3.91 6.28 19.33
CA GLY A 260 -5.17 6.00 18.65
C GLY A 260 -5.05 6.00 17.12
N ILE A 261 -4.29 6.92 16.53
CA ILE A 261 -4.08 6.96 15.07
C ILE A 261 -3.21 5.80 14.58
N LEU A 262 -2.17 5.43 15.34
CA LEU A 262 -1.33 4.28 15.02
C LEU A 262 -2.15 2.99 15.03
N VAL A 263 -2.97 2.78 16.06
CA VAL A 263 -3.87 1.62 16.16
C VAL A 263 -4.89 1.62 15.03
N ALA A 264 -5.60 2.73 14.82
CA ALA A 264 -6.64 2.83 13.79
C ALA A 264 -6.07 2.59 12.39
N SER A 265 -4.88 3.12 12.10
CA SER A 265 -4.20 2.90 10.82
C SER A 265 -3.75 1.46 10.65
N ALA A 266 -3.16 0.86 11.68
CA ALA A 266 -2.75 -0.53 11.66
C ALA A 266 -3.95 -1.46 11.37
N VAL A 267 -5.04 -1.34 12.13
CA VAL A 267 -6.26 -2.15 11.94
C VAL A 267 -6.83 -1.96 10.52
N ARG A 268 -6.89 -0.72 10.03
CA ARG A 268 -7.31 -0.42 8.65
C ARG A 268 -6.43 -1.14 7.61
N PHE A 269 -5.12 -1.14 7.79
CA PHE A 269 -4.22 -1.84 6.88
C PHE A 269 -4.34 -3.36 6.98
N GLU A 270 -4.56 -3.92 8.17
CA GLU A 270 -4.80 -5.36 8.30
C GLU A 270 -6.08 -5.78 7.59
N ARG A 271 -7.17 -5.02 7.75
CA ARG A 271 -8.42 -5.24 7.01
C ARG A 271 -8.19 -5.23 5.50
N ARG A 272 -7.44 -4.23 4.99
CA ARG A 272 -7.09 -4.13 3.56
C ARG A 272 -6.27 -5.33 3.09
N ALA A 273 -5.24 -5.71 3.85
CA ALA A 273 -4.41 -6.85 3.51
C ALA A 273 -5.21 -8.17 3.51
N SER A 274 -6.17 -8.33 4.43
CA SER A 274 -7.09 -9.45 4.43
C SER A 274 -7.98 -9.44 3.17
N LEU A 275 -8.58 -8.30 2.83
CA LEU A 275 -9.41 -8.15 1.64
C LEU A 275 -8.68 -8.53 0.34
N PHE A 276 -7.41 -8.16 0.19
CA PHE A 276 -6.61 -8.52 -0.97
C PHE A 276 -6.10 -9.97 -0.97
N ARG A 277 -5.94 -10.60 0.20
CA ARG A 277 -5.52 -12.02 0.32
C ARG A 277 -6.68 -12.98 0.10
N GLU A 278 -7.84 -12.63 0.63
CA GLU A 278 -9.03 -13.47 0.65
C GLU A 278 -9.82 -13.40 -0.67
N LYS A 279 -10.82 -14.29 -0.78
CA LYS A 279 -11.71 -14.46 -1.94
C LYS A 279 -12.68 -13.28 -2.13
N HIS A 280 -12.26 -12.05 -1.90
CA HIS A 280 -13.08 -10.94 -2.37
C HIS A 280 -13.14 -11.03 -3.90
N PRO A 281 -14.33 -10.98 -4.54
CA PRO A 281 -14.43 -11.01 -5.99
C PRO A 281 -13.58 -9.93 -6.69
N LEU A 282 -13.29 -8.82 -6.00
CA LEU A 282 -12.42 -7.74 -6.51
C LEU A 282 -10.93 -8.08 -6.46
N ALA A 283 -10.49 -9.06 -5.66
CA ALA A 283 -9.11 -9.52 -5.62
C ALA A 283 -8.79 -10.53 -6.73
N LEU A 284 -9.78 -10.89 -7.54
CA LEU A 284 -9.66 -11.81 -8.67
C LEU A 284 -10.18 -11.11 -9.93
N GLN A 285 -9.39 -11.13 -11.00
CA GLN A 285 -9.84 -10.64 -12.30
C GLN A 285 -9.67 -11.70 -13.37
N VAL A 286 -10.60 -11.75 -14.32
CA VAL A 286 -10.51 -12.69 -15.44
C VAL A 286 -9.45 -12.20 -16.42
N ILE A 287 -8.51 -13.06 -16.78
CA ILE A 287 -7.57 -12.83 -17.87
C ILE A 287 -8.38 -12.83 -19.17
N LEU A 288 -8.44 -11.70 -19.85
CA LEU A 288 -9.36 -11.47 -20.97
C LEU A 288 -9.10 -12.40 -22.18
N SER A 289 -7.89 -12.92 -22.32
CA SER A 289 -7.53 -13.86 -23.39
C SER A 289 -7.83 -15.32 -23.07
N THR A 290 -7.88 -15.71 -21.79
CA THR A 290 -7.96 -17.14 -21.40
C THR A 290 -9.17 -17.51 -20.56
N GLY A 291 -9.86 -16.53 -19.97
CA GLY A 291 -10.97 -16.78 -19.04
C GLY A 291 -10.52 -17.25 -17.65
N VAL A 292 -9.21 -17.39 -17.40
CA VAL A 292 -8.68 -17.83 -16.11
C VAL A 292 -8.71 -16.66 -15.11
N LEU A 293 -9.13 -16.92 -13.87
CA LEU A 293 -9.07 -15.91 -12.81
C LEU A 293 -7.64 -15.74 -12.29
N ASN A 294 -7.14 -14.51 -12.33
CA ASN A 294 -5.84 -14.06 -11.86
C ASN A 294 -6.01 -13.30 -10.54
N GLY A 295 -5.30 -13.72 -9.51
CA GLY A 295 -5.36 -13.10 -8.19
C GLY A 295 -4.16 -12.23 -7.85
N ILE A 296 -4.24 -11.61 -6.67
CA ILE A 296 -3.27 -10.66 -6.15
C ILE A 296 -2.35 -11.33 -5.12
N LEU A 297 -1.06 -11.04 -5.20
CA LEU A 297 -0.07 -11.34 -4.16
C LEU A 297 -0.01 -10.21 -3.15
N VAL A 298 0.00 -10.49 -1.85
CA VAL A 298 0.05 -9.45 -0.81
C VAL A 298 1.41 -9.48 -0.10
N ALA A 299 2.12 -8.35 -0.17
CA ALA A 299 3.37 -8.13 0.54
C ALA A 299 3.15 -7.20 1.75
N ARG A 300 3.75 -7.54 2.88
CA ARG A 300 3.60 -6.79 4.15
C ARG A 300 4.91 -6.16 4.64
N SER A 301 5.98 -6.29 3.85
CA SER A 301 7.29 -5.68 4.09
C SER A 301 8.09 -5.63 2.77
N VAL A 302 9.14 -4.80 2.73
CA VAL A 302 10.08 -4.78 1.59
C VAL A 302 10.71 -6.16 1.40
N GLU A 303 11.12 -6.82 2.49
CA GLU A 303 11.68 -8.18 2.49
C GLU A 303 10.75 -9.19 1.78
N SER A 304 9.47 -9.19 2.17
CA SER A 304 8.45 -10.05 1.59
C SER A 304 8.20 -9.73 0.12
N CYS A 305 8.13 -8.43 -0.24
CA CYS A 305 7.96 -8.00 -1.62
C CYS A 305 9.15 -8.41 -2.50
N ALA A 306 10.37 -8.27 -2.00
CA ALA A 306 11.60 -8.65 -2.68
C ALA A 306 11.64 -10.15 -2.97
N GLY A 307 11.31 -10.98 -1.97
CA GLY A 307 11.22 -12.43 -2.13
C GLY A 307 10.16 -12.84 -3.16
N LEU A 308 8.99 -12.19 -3.16
CA LEU A 308 7.95 -12.43 -4.15
C LEU A 308 8.38 -12.04 -5.55
N LEU A 309 8.96 -10.86 -5.73
CA LEU A 309 9.47 -10.42 -7.03
C LEU A 309 10.49 -11.40 -7.58
N ARG A 310 11.48 -11.79 -6.77
CA ARG A 310 12.50 -12.73 -7.21
C ARG A 310 11.88 -14.04 -7.69
N ARG A 311 11.06 -14.68 -6.85
CA ARG A 311 10.40 -15.96 -7.19
C ARG A 311 9.47 -15.83 -8.39
N LEU A 312 8.83 -14.67 -8.58
CA LEU A 312 7.98 -14.41 -9.73
C LEU A 312 8.80 -14.35 -11.02
N PHE A 313 9.91 -13.62 -11.02
CA PHE A 313 10.79 -13.49 -12.20
C PHE A 313 11.62 -14.76 -12.47
N GLU A 314 11.92 -15.55 -11.45
CA GLU A 314 12.55 -16.87 -11.56
C GLU A 314 11.54 -17.99 -11.83
N ASN A 315 10.23 -17.69 -11.84
CA ASN A 315 9.13 -18.65 -11.97
C ASN A 315 9.20 -19.81 -10.95
N SER A 316 9.50 -19.47 -9.70
CA SER A 316 9.74 -20.38 -8.58
C SER A 316 8.89 -20.02 -7.34
N LEU A 317 7.67 -19.52 -7.56
CA LEU A 317 6.70 -19.32 -6.48
C LEU A 317 6.39 -20.66 -5.80
N ASP A 318 6.22 -20.63 -4.47
CA ASP A 318 5.85 -21.81 -3.69
C ASP A 318 4.33 -21.90 -3.63
N LEU A 319 3.76 -22.88 -4.33
CA LEU A 319 2.33 -22.93 -4.66
C LEU A 319 1.68 -24.20 -4.16
N ASP A 320 0.54 -24.03 -3.48
CA ASP A 320 -0.32 -25.11 -3.02
C ASP A 320 -1.65 -25.14 -3.77
N LEU A 321 -2.06 -26.33 -4.23
CA LEU A 321 -3.39 -26.56 -4.78
C LEU A 321 -4.37 -26.89 -3.66
N VAL A 322 -5.17 -25.91 -3.27
CA VAL A 322 -6.23 -26.06 -2.27
C VAL A 322 -7.53 -26.49 -2.97
N ARG A 323 -8.01 -27.68 -2.63
CA ARG A 323 -9.27 -28.24 -3.13
C ARG A 323 -10.41 -27.89 -2.16
N GLY A 324 -11.06 -26.74 -2.39
CA GLY A 324 -12.27 -26.38 -1.66
C GLY A 324 -13.49 -27.16 -2.15
N GLU A 325 -14.64 -26.99 -1.51
CA GLU A 325 -15.91 -27.60 -1.93
C GLU A 325 -16.31 -27.11 -3.33
N GLU A 326 -16.45 -25.79 -3.49
CA GLU A 326 -16.95 -25.12 -4.69
C GLU A 326 -15.87 -24.73 -5.73
N SER A 327 -14.60 -24.80 -5.38
CA SER A 327 -13.51 -24.30 -6.25
C SER A 327 -12.16 -24.97 -5.97
N TYR A 328 -11.31 -24.96 -6.99
CA TYR A 328 -9.87 -25.19 -6.86
C TYR A 328 -9.17 -23.85 -6.76
N ARG A 329 -8.22 -23.73 -5.84
CA ARG A 329 -7.40 -22.53 -5.68
C ARG A 329 -5.93 -22.89 -5.75
N LEU A 330 -5.16 -22.05 -6.42
CA LEU A 330 -3.71 -22.05 -6.32
C LEU A 330 -3.31 -20.93 -5.36
N VAL A 331 -2.66 -21.29 -4.27
CA VAL A 331 -2.33 -20.38 -3.16
C VAL A 331 -0.81 -20.29 -3.06
N GLU A 332 -0.28 -19.08 -2.96
CA GLU A 332 1.16 -18.87 -2.68
C GLU A 332 1.39 -19.01 -1.17
N ARG A 333 2.29 -19.92 -0.78
CA ARG A 333 2.40 -20.39 0.60
C ARG A 333 2.90 -19.32 1.57
N THR A 334 3.80 -18.44 1.15
CA THR A 334 4.40 -17.47 2.08
C THR A 334 3.46 -16.32 2.45
N THR A 335 2.61 -15.92 1.51
CA THR A 335 1.65 -14.81 1.68
C THR A 335 0.23 -15.28 1.95
N GLN A 336 -0.05 -16.57 1.69
CA GLN A 336 -1.39 -17.16 1.68
C GLN A 336 -2.32 -16.52 0.64
N SER A 337 -1.77 -15.79 -0.33
CA SER A 337 -2.52 -15.16 -1.41
C SER A 337 -3.06 -16.20 -2.40
N THR A 338 -4.33 -16.08 -2.76
CA THR A 338 -4.91 -16.88 -3.84
C THR A 338 -4.52 -16.28 -5.19
N ILE A 339 -3.71 -16.99 -5.99
CA ILE A 339 -3.23 -16.50 -7.29
C ILE A 339 -4.06 -16.98 -8.48
N ARG A 340 -4.75 -18.12 -8.36
CA ARG A 340 -5.63 -18.67 -9.39
C ARG A 340 -6.85 -19.32 -8.76
N VAL A 341 -8.00 -19.23 -9.42
CA VAL A 341 -9.24 -19.89 -9.01
C VAL A 341 -9.92 -20.54 -10.20
N ILE A 342 -10.40 -21.77 -10.00
CA ILE A 342 -11.26 -22.49 -10.94
C ILE A 342 -12.54 -22.89 -10.20
N SER A 343 -13.68 -22.43 -10.70
CA SER A 343 -14.99 -22.84 -10.16
C SER A 343 -15.30 -24.30 -10.54
N LYS A 344 -15.86 -25.07 -9.61
CA LYS A 344 -16.42 -26.40 -9.91
C LYS A 344 -17.86 -26.34 -10.40
N HIS A 345 -18.48 -25.16 -10.39
CA HIS A 345 -19.86 -25.00 -10.82
C HIS A 345 -20.01 -25.26 -12.32
N ARG A 346 -20.69 -26.34 -12.68
CA ARG A 346 -20.76 -26.85 -14.06
C ARG A 346 -21.27 -25.83 -15.07
N LEU A 347 -22.29 -25.04 -14.71
CA LEU A 347 -22.83 -24.00 -15.60
C LEU A 347 -21.79 -22.91 -15.90
N LEU A 348 -21.02 -22.49 -14.88
CA LEU A 348 -20.00 -21.47 -15.04
C LEU A 348 -18.83 -22.01 -15.85
N ALA A 349 -18.37 -23.22 -15.55
CA ALA A 349 -17.31 -23.89 -16.30
C ALA A 349 -17.67 -24.01 -17.79
N ASN A 350 -18.90 -24.45 -18.11
CA ASN A 350 -19.37 -24.56 -19.49
C ASN A 350 -19.49 -23.20 -20.20
N ALA A 351 -20.01 -22.18 -19.50
CA ALA A 351 -20.14 -20.83 -20.05
C ALA A 351 -18.77 -20.22 -20.37
N PHE A 352 -17.81 -20.32 -19.43
CA PHE A 352 -16.44 -19.85 -19.63
C PHE A 352 -15.74 -20.62 -20.74
N ALA A 353 -15.82 -21.95 -20.74
CA ALA A 353 -15.20 -22.79 -21.78
C ALA A 353 -15.74 -22.44 -23.16
N SER A 354 -17.06 -22.29 -23.33
CA SER A 354 -17.66 -21.97 -24.63
C SER A 354 -17.22 -20.61 -25.16
N TYR A 355 -17.15 -19.60 -24.29
CA TYR A 355 -16.78 -18.24 -24.68
C TYR A 355 -15.29 -18.08 -24.98
N TYR A 356 -14.42 -18.63 -24.12
CA TYR A 356 -12.98 -18.43 -24.23
C TYR A 356 -12.28 -19.46 -25.13
N ALA A 357 -12.77 -20.70 -25.25
CA ALA A 357 -12.15 -21.70 -26.13
C ALA A 357 -12.31 -21.37 -27.62
N SER A 358 -13.40 -20.68 -28.01
CA SER A 358 -13.64 -20.27 -29.41
C SER A 358 -12.76 -19.12 -29.87
N ARG A 359 -12.11 -18.40 -28.95
CA ARG A 359 -11.23 -17.24 -29.24
C ARG A 359 -9.74 -17.56 -29.19
N GLY A 360 -9.35 -18.72 -28.66
CA GLY A 360 -7.96 -19.16 -28.59
C GLY A 360 -7.35 -19.64 -29.92
N GLN A 361 -8.09 -19.59 -31.03
CA GLN A 361 -7.64 -20.02 -32.37
C GLN A 361 -7.36 -18.86 -33.35
N THR A 362 -7.54 -17.61 -32.94
CA THR A 362 -7.28 -16.44 -33.79
C THR A 362 -6.32 -15.45 -33.13
N THR A 363 -5.05 -15.85 -33.05
CA THR A 363 -3.89 -14.92 -33.02
C THR A 363 -2.71 -15.58 -33.69
#